data_AF-A0A6V7T5N8-F1
#
_entry.id   AF-A0A6V7T5N8-F1
#
_cell.length_a   1.000
_cell.length_b   1.000
_cell.length_c   1.000
_cell.angle_alpha   90.00
_cell.angle_beta   90.00
_cell.angle_gamma   90.00
#
_symmetry.space_group_name_H-M   'P 1'
#
loop_
_entity.id
_entity.type
_entity.pdbx_description
1 polymer ?
#
loop_
_entity_poly.entity_id
_entity_poly.type
_entity_poly.pdbx_seq_one_letter_code
_entity_poly.pdbx_strand_id
1 'polypeptide(L)'
;MGVTRNLVPGESVYGEKRYEVMTDDEKIEYRVWNPFRSKLGACLMGGVGNMPIKPGSKVLYLGAANANCVDSTAKPEVVFASEMEKLKKESCKPKEKLTLEPYHRNHAIVLGMYR
;
A
#
# COMPACT_ATOMS: atom_id res chain seq x y z
N MET A 1 -4.98 -11.48 7.94
CA MET A 1 -3.93 -11.72 6.93
C MET A 1 -4.62 -11.79 5.58
N GLY A 2 -4.21 -10.98 4.61
CA GLY A 2 -4.84 -10.92 3.28
C GLY A 2 -4.23 -11.94 2.31
N VAL A 3 -5.00 -12.37 1.32
CA VAL A 3 -4.52 -13.16 0.19
C VAL A 3 -4.92 -12.47 -1.11
N THR A 4 -4.09 -12.60 -2.14
CA THR A 4 -4.39 -12.09 -3.49
C THR A 4 -4.33 -13.25 -4.47
N ARG A 5 -5.23 -13.26 -5.46
CA ARG A 5 -5.20 -14.26 -6.53
C ARG A 5 -3.89 -14.11 -7.30
N ASN A 6 -3.18 -15.21 -7.51
CA ASN A 6 -2.00 -15.22 -8.35
C ASN A 6 -2.41 -15.11 -9.82
N LEU A 7 -1.78 -14.19 -10.54
CA LEU A 7 -1.95 -14.05 -11.98
C LEU A 7 -1.18 -15.10 -12.77
N VAL A 8 -0.05 -15.58 -12.22
CA VAL A 8 0.81 -16.60 -12.86
C VAL A 8 1.03 -17.76 -11.88
N PRO A 9 0.15 -18.80 -11.91
CA PRO A 9 0.28 -19.96 -11.03
C PRO A 9 1.64 -20.63 -11.17
N GLY A 10 2.18 -21.18 -10.08
CA GLY A 10 3.48 -21.85 -10.07
C GLY A 10 4.68 -20.94 -9.77
N GLU A 11 4.61 -19.63 -10.08
CA GLU A 11 5.70 -18.69 -9.80
C GLU A 11 5.54 -17.94 -8.46
N SER A 12 6.64 -17.86 -7.72
CA SER A 12 6.77 -16.99 -6.54
C SER A 12 7.67 -15.82 -6.91
N VAL A 13 7.27 -14.60 -6.52
CA VAL A 13 8.11 -13.41 -6.77
C VAL A 13 9.07 -13.15 -5.62
N TYR A 14 8.64 -13.37 -4.37
CA TYR A 14 9.42 -13.05 -3.17
C TYR A 14 9.51 -14.21 -2.17
N GLY A 15 9.21 -15.44 -2.61
CA GLY A 15 9.17 -16.61 -1.73
C GLY A 15 8.03 -16.59 -0.72
N GLU A 16 6.98 -15.80 -0.96
CA GLU A 16 5.79 -15.78 -0.11
C GLU A 16 5.08 -17.13 -0.09
N LYS A 17 4.40 -17.43 1.03
CA LYS A 17 3.56 -18.62 1.14
C LYS A 17 2.42 -18.55 0.11
N ARG A 18 2.10 -19.70 -0.48
CA ARG A 18 1.06 -19.86 -1.50
C ARG A 18 0.08 -20.95 -1.07
N TYR A 19 -1.18 -20.74 -1.41
CA TYR A 19 -2.25 -21.69 -1.15
C TYR A 19 -2.90 -22.02 -2.48
N GLU A 20 -3.02 -23.31 -2.76
CA GLU A 20 -3.75 -23.79 -3.92
C GLU A 20 -5.13 -24.21 -3.44
N VAL A 21 -6.17 -23.65 -4.06
CA VAL A 21 -7.56 -24.02 -3.77
C VAL A 21 -8.12 -24.62 -5.04
N MET A 22 -8.56 -25.88 -4.93
CA MET A 22 -9.34 -26.54 -5.97
C MET A 22 -10.78 -26.09 -5.81
N THR A 23 -11.28 -25.36 -6.80
CA THR A 23 -12.72 -25.14 -6.95
C THR A 23 -13.22 -26.12 -8.01
N ASP A 24 -14.52 -26.42 -8.03
CA ASP A 24 -15.11 -27.48 -8.84
C ASP A 24 -14.72 -27.45 -10.34
N ASP A 25 -14.33 -26.29 -10.87
CA ASP A 25 -13.95 -26.12 -12.29
C ASP A 25 -12.51 -25.62 -12.55
N GLU A 26 -11.77 -25.09 -11.56
CA GLU A 26 -10.42 -24.53 -11.81
C GLU A 26 -9.49 -24.57 -10.58
N LYS A 27 -8.19 -24.74 -10.84
CA LYS A 27 -7.11 -24.59 -9.84
C LYS A 27 -6.77 -23.11 -9.67
N ILE A 28 -7.21 -22.50 -8.57
CA ILE A 28 -6.89 -21.11 -8.25
C ILE A 28 -5.76 -21.08 -7.23
N GLU A 29 -4.66 -20.41 -7.59
CA GLU A 29 -3.55 -20.17 -6.68
C GLU A 29 -3.69 -18.80 -6.01
N TYR A 30 -3.55 -18.78 -4.70
CA TYR A 30 -3.54 -17.58 -3.87
C TYR A 30 -2.16 -17.36 -3.28
N ARG A 31 -1.73 -16.10 -3.27
CA ARG A 31 -0.49 -15.66 -2.63
C ARG A 31 -0.78 -14.91 -1.36
N VAL A 32 -0.02 -15.22 -0.31
CA VAL A 32 -0.12 -14.51 0.96
C VAL A 32 0.40 -13.10 0.81
N TRP A 33 -0.44 -12.14 1.16
CA TRP A 33 -0.04 -10.74 1.20
C TRP A 33 0.38 -10.37 2.62
N ASN A 34 1.69 -10.26 2.84
CA ASN A 34 2.24 -9.91 4.14
C ASN A 34 2.22 -8.38 4.36
N PRO A 35 1.43 -7.86 5.32
CA PRO A 35 1.35 -6.43 5.61
C PRO A 35 2.67 -5.83 6.13
N PHE A 36 3.56 -6.62 6.73
CA PHE A 36 4.89 -6.15 7.18
C PHE A 36 5.89 -5.97 6.04
N ARG A 37 5.61 -6.54 4.86
CA ARG A 37 6.44 -6.40 3.66
C ARG A 37 5.79 -5.51 2.60
N SER A 38 4.53 -5.13 2.80
CA SER A 38 3.78 -4.35 1.83
C SER A 38 2.95 -3.28 2.53
N LYS A 39 3.27 -2.04 2.19
CA LYS A 39 2.64 -0.85 2.74
C LYS A 39 1.16 -0.74 2.37
N LEU A 40 0.80 -1.18 1.16
CA LEU A 40 -0.60 -1.28 0.75
C LEU A 40 -1.35 -2.39 1.50
N GLY A 41 -0.68 -3.52 1.77
CA GLY A 41 -1.23 -4.57 2.64
C GLY A 41 -1.43 -4.10 4.08
N ALA A 42 -0.49 -3.33 4.63
CA ALA A 42 -0.64 -2.68 5.93
C ALA A 42 -1.79 -1.66 5.92
N CYS A 43 -1.97 -0.92 4.84
CA CYS A 43 -3.05 0.05 4.66
C CYS A 43 -4.43 -0.63 4.74
N LEU A 44 -4.60 -1.74 4.03
CA LEU A 44 -5.83 -2.54 4.06
C LEU A 44 -6.09 -3.12 5.46
N MET A 45 -5.06 -3.65 6.11
CA MET A 45 -5.17 -4.18 7.48
C MET A 45 -5.40 -3.08 8.53
N GLY A 46 -4.90 -1.87 8.28
CA GLY A 46 -5.06 -0.69 9.13
C GLY A 46 -6.44 -0.04 9.03
N GLY A 47 -7.35 -0.59 8.22
CA GLY A 47 -8.76 -0.20 8.21
C GLY A 47 -9.06 1.06 7.41
N VAL A 48 -8.41 1.28 6.26
CA VAL A 48 -8.86 2.31 5.31
C VAL A 48 -10.33 2.10 4.99
N GLY A 49 -11.17 3.04 5.41
CA GLY A 49 -12.62 2.92 5.30
C GLY A 49 -13.13 3.01 3.86
N ASN A 50 -12.35 3.62 2.97
CA ASN A 50 -12.74 3.78 1.57
C ASN A 50 -11.55 3.55 0.63
N MET A 51 -11.34 2.30 0.20
CA MET A 51 -10.26 1.94 -0.72
C MET A 51 -10.49 2.61 -2.09
N PRO A 52 -9.68 3.62 -2.48
CA PRO A 52 -9.89 4.34 -3.73
C PRO A 52 -9.38 3.56 -4.94
N ILE A 53 -8.59 2.49 -4.72
CA ILE A 53 -8.04 1.63 -5.76
C ILE A 53 -9.06 0.54 -6.09
N LYS A 54 -9.71 0.68 -7.25
CA LYS A 54 -10.60 -0.33 -7.84
C LYS A 54 -10.03 -0.83 -9.17
N PRO A 55 -10.40 -2.02 -9.66
CA PRO A 55 -10.04 -2.45 -11.01
C PRO A 55 -10.36 -1.36 -12.03
N GLY A 56 -9.38 -1.00 -12.88
CA GLY A 56 -9.50 0.10 -13.85
C GLY A 56 -9.06 1.49 -13.33
N SER A 57 -8.67 1.62 -12.06
CA SER A 57 -8.17 2.89 -11.52
C SER A 57 -6.75 3.17 -11.97
N LYS A 58 -6.47 4.40 -12.42
CA LYS A 58 -5.09 4.89 -12.60
C LYS A 58 -4.53 5.29 -11.24
N VAL A 59 -3.54 4.56 -10.76
CA VAL A 59 -2.93 4.77 -9.44
C VAL A 59 -1.51 5.31 -9.62
N LEU A 60 -1.25 6.48 -9.04
CA LEU A 60 0.11 6.99 -8.89
C LEU A 60 0.64 6.57 -7.51
N TYR A 61 1.51 5.56 -7.49
CA TYR A 61 2.20 5.15 -6.27
C TYR A 61 3.50 5.95 -6.14
N LEU A 62 3.41 7.14 -5.55
CA LEU A 62 4.61 7.90 -5.17
C LEU A 62 5.28 7.14 -4.02
N GLY A 63 6.50 6.67 -4.29
CA GLY A 63 7.25 5.75 -3.44
C GLY A 63 7.06 6.08 -1.97
N ALA A 64 6.52 5.11 -1.24
CA ALA A 64 6.15 5.29 0.15
C ALA A 64 7.38 5.69 0.98
N ALA A 65 7.49 6.98 1.19
CA ALA A 65 8.61 7.63 1.81
C ALA A 65 8.65 7.22 3.29
N ASN A 66 9.76 6.59 3.67
CA ASN A 66 10.18 6.67 5.06
C ASN A 66 10.62 8.11 5.28
N ALA A 67 10.11 8.78 6.31
CA ALA A 67 10.47 10.18 6.57
C ALA A 67 12.00 10.37 6.65
N ASN A 68 12.71 9.37 7.18
CA ASN A 68 14.18 9.34 7.26
C ASN A 68 14.88 9.30 5.89
N CYS A 69 14.21 8.83 4.83
CA CYS A 69 14.77 8.82 3.47
C CYS A 69 14.60 10.16 2.76
N VAL A 70 13.61 10.97 3.17
CA VAL A 70 13.39 12.30 2.61
C VAL A 70 14.29 13.31 3.32
N ASP A 71 14.30 13.25 4.65
CA ASP A 71 15.20 14.04 5.47
C ASP A 71 15.44 13.31 6.80
N SER A 72 16.65 12.79 6.97
CA SER A 72 17.06 12.06 8.18
C SER A 72 17.34 12.98 9.37
N THR A 73 17.42 14.30 9.15
CA THR A 73 17.72 15.30 10.18
C THR A 73 16.45 15.96 10.73
N ALA A 74 15.36 15.91 9.98
CA ALA A 74 14.06 16.45 10.38
C ALA A 74 13.20 15.40 11.11
N LYS A 75 12.33 15.88 12.02
CA LYS A 75 11.34 15.02 12.66
C LYS A 75 10.33 14.50 11.61
N PRO A 76 9.90 13.22 11.69
CA PRO A 76 8.98 12.64 10.73
C PRO A 76 7.71 13.47 10.50
N GLU A 77 7.14 14.04 11.56
CA GLU A 77 5.93 14.88 11.50
C GLU A 77 6.10 16.09 10.56
N VAL A 78 7.28 16.71 10.57
CA VAL A 78 7.59 17.90 9.76
C VAL A 78 7.75 17.53 8.29
N VAL A 79 8.43 16.42 8.02
CA VAL A 79 8.58 15.87 6.67
C VAL A 79 7.22 15.49 6.09
N PHE A 80 6.36 14.84 6.87
CA PHE A 80 5.01 14.52 6.40
C PHE A 80 4.17 15.75 6.10
N ALA A 81 4.29 16.82 6.90
CA ALA A 81 3.57 18.06 6.65
C ALA A 81 4.01 18.72 5.34
N SER A 82 5.31 18.80 5.08
CA SER A 82 5.84 19.43 3.86
C SER A 82 5.48 18.66 2.59
N GLU A 83 5.50 17.32 2.64
CA GLU A 83 5.08 16.48 1.50
C GLU A 83 3.58 16.61 1.19
N MET A 84 2.71 16.75 2.21
CA MET A 84 1.29 17.01 1.97
C MET A 84 1.05 18.37 1.30
N GLU A 85 1.80 19.41 1.68
CA GLU A 85 1.69 20.72 1.03
C GLU A 85 2.17 20.68 -0.43
N LYS A 86 3.23 19.91 -0.74
CA LYS A 86 3.65 19.66 -2.13
C LYS A 86 2.55 18.97 -2.93
N LEU A 87 1.94 17.91 -2.39
CA LEU A 87 0.84 17.20 -3.06
C LEU A 87 -0.36 18.10 -3.32
N LYS A 88 -0.74 18.96 -2.37
CA LYS A 88 -1.80 19.96 -2.56
C LYS A 88 -1.45 20.94 -3.68
N LYS A 89 -0.19 21.39 -3.75
CA LYS A 89 0.31 22.30 -4.79
C LYS A 89 0.29 21.66 -6.18
N GLU A 90 0.53 20.36 -6.26
CA GLU A 90 0.50 19.57 -7.52
C GLU A 90 -0.92 19.14 -7.93
N SER A 91 -1.97 19.76 -7.38
CA SER A 91 -3.38 19.44 -7.67
C SER A 91 -3.83 18.02 -7.30
N CYS A 92 -3.01 17.27 -6.56
CA CYS A 92 -3.43 16.02 -5.96
C CYS A 92 -4.29 16.36 -4.74
N LYS A 93 -5.58 16.02 -4.76
CA LYS A 93 -6.45 16.21 -3.59
C LYS A 93 -6.25 15.04 -2.63
N PRO A 94 -5.54 15.20 -1.51
CA PRO A 94 -5.41 14.13 -0.52
C PRO A 94 -6.78 13.87 0.08
N LYS A 95 -7.25 12.63 -0.04
CA LYS A 95 -8.53 12.19 0.54
C LYS A 95 -8.36 11.58 1.91
N GLU A 96 -7.29 10.82 2.12
CA GLU A 96 -7.11 10.05 3.33
C GLU A 96 -5.62 9.88 3.64
N LYS A 97 -5.25 10.11 4.91
CA LYS A 97 -3.92 9.82 5.44
C LYS A 97 -4.07 8.72 6.47
N LEU A 98 -3.37 7.61 6.27
CA LEU A 98 -3.32 6.51 7.23
C LEU A 98 -1.88 6.25 7.64
N THR A 99 -1.62 6.19 8.95
CA THR A 99 -0.35 5.71 9.50
C THR A 99 -0.33 4.19 9.45
N LEU A 100 0.82 3.61 9.12
CA LEU A 100 0.94 2.16 8.93
C LEU A 100 1.43 1.43 10.19
N GLU A 101 1.27 2.04 11.35
CA GLU A 101 1.63 1.42 12.63
C GLU A 101 0.60 0.35 13.01
N PRO A 102 1.01 -0.81 13.54
CA PRO A 102 2.38 -1.18 13.96
C PRO A 102 3.25 -1.83 12.87
N TYR A 103 2.74 -2.03 11.65
CA TYR A 103 3.43 -2.80 10.59
C TYR A 103 4.68 -2.11 10.05
N HIS A 104 4.57 -0.80 9.77
CA HIS A 104 5.67 0.03 9.27
C HIS A 104 5.75 1.31 10.12
N ARG A 105 6.68 1.32 11.08
CA ARG A 105 6.95 2.51 11.93
C ARG A 105 7.41 3.69 11.08
N ASN A 106 7.00 4.91 11.45
CA ASN A 106 7.32 6.15 10.74
C ASN A 106 6.94 6.15 9.25
N HIS A 107 5.95 5.35 8.86
CA HIS A 107 5.41 5.37 7.51
C HIS A 107 3.94 5.77 7.55
N ALA A 108 3.56 6.64 6.63
CA ALA A 108 2.18 6.97 6.35
C ALA A 108 1.92 6.83 4.84
N ILE A 109 0.73 6.39 4.49
CA ILE A 109 0.22 6.46 3.13
C ILE A 109 -0.74 7.64 3.05
N VAL A 110 -0.54 8.46 2.03
CA VAL A 110 -1.50 9.49 1.63
C VAL A 110 -2.15 9.01 0.35
N LEU A 111 -3.46 8.81 0.41
CA LEU A 111 -4.29 8.47 -0.74
C LEU A 111 -4.83 9.77 -1.33
N GLY A 112 -4.53 10.00 -2.60
CA GLY A 112 -5.03 11.14 -3.36
C GLY A 112 -5.56 10.72 -4.73
N MET A 113 -6.52 11.48 -5.25
CA MET A 113 -6.98 11.31 -6.63
C MET A 113 -6.42 12.44 -7.48
N TYR A 114 -5.76 12.07 -8.58
CA TYR A 114 -5.43 12.99 -9.66
C TYR A 114 -6.59 12.94 -10.68
N ARG A 115 -7.07 14.10 -11.12
CA ARG A 115 -8.10 14.23 -12.16
C ARG A 115 -7.53 14.96 -13.35
#